data_AF-A0AAE0IX46-F1
#
_entry.id   AF-A0AAE0IX46-F1
#
_cell.length_a   1.000
_cell.length_b   1.000
_cell.length_c   1.000
_cell.angle_alpha   90.00
_cell.angle_beta   90.00
_cell.angle_gamma   90.00
#
_symmetry.space_group_name_H-M   'P 1'
#
loop_
_entity.id
_entity.type
_entity.pdbx_description
1 polymer ?
#
loop_
_entity_poly.entity_id
_entity_poly.type
_entity_poly.pdbx_seq_one_letter_code
_entity_poly.pdbx_strand_id
1 'polypeptide(L)'
;MASYGGHHAGTHAGYGGESHNESSGRFLKVPVDKINRPDSLYITMQYLRTVGGERKYHWALFLSERAPPNGLMMHATDLNRGPLDLYLEERKVSDPKKSRTMVVCMKIADLADRSAFEACASSVRLMDRRYLPRGEPQWTCRVWVKEVLLTLDRSRYIALPLTIDEIEQHCLETADSCIHMMGKAKVFNDFSWLRSSRAPTTPMEIESVNVAVVPRYYGPSPMETETHRDNRVDTRYYGPSPMETETHRGRSYYGPSPMETETHNAPVYYSSKPRVTESRYRSGR
;
A
#
# COMPACT_ATOMS: atom_id res chain seq x y z
N MET A 1 -63.46 -0.65 9.68
CA MET A 1 -64.52 0.39 9.74
C MET A 1 -64.62 0.88 11.17
N ALA A 2 -64.04 2.03 11.48
CA ALA A 2 -64.40 2.87 12.62
C ALA A 2 -63.82 4.26 12.34
N SER A 3 -64.72 5.17 12.01
CA SER A 3 -64.48 6.59 11.77
C SER A 3 -64.71 7.32 13.09
N TYR A 4 -63.80 8.23 13.47
CA TYR A 4 -64.14 9.37 14.32
C TYR A 4 -63.24 10.55 13.93
N GLY A 5 -63.89 11.58 13.40
CA GLY A 5 -63.31 12.90 13.17
C GLY A 5 -63.27 13.73 14.45
N GLY A 6 -62.49 14.80 14.40
CA GLY A 6 -62.41 15.81 15.45
C GLY A 6 -61.70 17.05 14.92
N HIS A 7 -62.49 18.04 14.51
CA HIS A 7 -62.07 19.39 14.17
C HIS A 7 -61.46 20.10 15.38
N HIS A 8 -60.40 20.88 15.15
CA HIS A 8 -60.20 22.14 15.86
C HIS A 8 -59.51 23.16 14.96
N ALA A 9 -60.23 24.26 14.71
CA ALA A 9 -59.73 25.52 14.18
C ALA A 9 -59.31 26.43 15.34
N GLY A 10 -58.34 27.33 15.10
CA GLY A 10 -58.12 28.47 15.98
C GLY A 10 -56.72 29.07 15.96
N THR A 11 -56.49 29.99 15.02
CA THR A 11 -55.79 31.28 15.16
C THR A 11 -54.72 31.45 16.26
N HIS A 12 -53.51 31.86 15.86
CA HIS A 12 -52.99 33.18 16.22
C HIS A 12 -51.78 33.59 15.36
N ALA A 13 -51.92 34.72 14.67
CA ALA A 13 -50.82 35.47 14.09
C ALA A 13 -50.02 36.16 15.21
N GLY A 14 -48.71 35.97 15.21
CA GLY A 14 -47.76 36.67 16.04
C GLY A 14 -46.50 36.93 15.22
N TYR A 15 -46.45 38.09 14.56
CA TYR A 15 -45.23 38.63 13.97
C TYR A 15 -44.33 39.11 15.12
N GLY A 16 -43.47 38.21 15.61
CA GLY A 16 -42.34 38.54 16.48
C GLY A 16 -41.11 38.73 15.63
N GLY A 17 -40.64 39.97 15.49
CA GLY A 17 -39.32 40.26 14.96
C GLY A 17 -38.26 39.80 15.94
N GLU A 18 -37.53 38.75 15.60
CA GLU A 18 -36.29 38.38 16.28
C GLU A 18 -35.11 38.61 15.33
N SER A 19 -34.28 39.53 15.78
CA SER A 19 -32.98 39.91 15.25
C SER A 19 -32.18 38.71 14.76
N HIS A 20 -31.91 38.69 13.45
CA HIS A 20 -30.84 37.90 12.85
C HIS A 20 -29.50 38.34 13.45
N ASN A 21 -29.11 37.70 14.55
CA ASN A 21 -27.75 37.71 15.02
C ASN A 21 -26.97 36.79 14.08
N GLU A 22 -26.47 37.33 12.97
CA GLU A 22 -25.50 36.68 12.11
C GLU A 22 -24.21 36.49 12.90
N SER A 23 -24.21 35.48 13.78
CA SER A 23 -23.00 34.84 14.25
C SER A 23 -22.35 34.24 13.02
N SER A 24 -21.52 35.04 12.36
CA SER A 24 -20.52 34.62 11.38
C SER A 24 -19.64 33.58 12.05
N GLY A 25 -20.13 32.34 12.06
CA GLY A 25 -19.43 31.17 12.53
C GLY A 25 -18.16 31.10 11.72
N ARG A 26 -17.03 31.39 12.37
CA ARG A 26 -15.71 31.07 11.85
C ARG A 26 -15.67 29.56 11.65
N PHE A 27 -16.09 29.10 10.47
CA PHE A 27 -15.79 27.78 9.98
C PHE A 27 -14.26 27.73 9.92
N LEU A 28 -13.66 27.17 10.96
CA LEU A 28 -12.25 26.83 10.97
C LEU A 28 -12.03 25.98 9.73
N LYS A 29 -11.33 26.53 8.73
CA LYS A 29 -10.90 25.78 7.55
C LYS A 29 -10.04 24.64 8.05
N VAL A 30 -10.65 23.47 8.25
CA VAL A 30 -9.92 22.26 8.61
C VAL A 30 -8.96 22.00 7.46
N PRO A 31 -7.63 21.93 7.72
CA PRO A 31 -6.68 21.65 6.67
C PRO A 31 -7.07 20.36 5.97
N VAL A 32 -7.30 20.43 4.65
CA VAL A 32 -7.77 19.30 3.82
C VAL A 32 -6.79 18.12 3.91
N ASP A 33 -5.53 18.40 4.24
CA ASP A 33 -4.43 17.43 4.26
C ASP A 33 -4.28 16.66 5.58
N LYS A 34 -5.20 16.76 6.53
CA LYS A 34 -5.14 16.01 7.80
C LYS A 34 -6.21 14.94 7.83
N ILE A 35 -5.86 13.76 8.35
CA ILE A 35 -6.87 12.78 8.75
C ILE A 35 -7.68 13.42 9.87
N ASN A 36 -8.96 13.62 9.61
CA ASN A 36 -9.85 14.37 10.48
C ASN A 36 -11.19 13.66 10.71
N ARG A 37 -11.38 12.47 10.13
CA ARG A 37 -12.57 11.64 10.31
C ARG A 37 -12.25 10.52 11.30
N PRO A 38 -12.98 10.41 12.42
CA PRO A 38 -12.86 9.27 13.32
C PRO A 38 -13.45 8.03 12.64
N ASP A 39 -12.99 6.86 13.07
CA ASP A 39 -13.54 5.56 12.68
C ASP A 39 -13.59 5.37 11.14
N SER A 40 -12.64 5.97 10.43
CA SER A 40 -12.48 5.86 8.98
C SER A 40 -11.35 4.91 8.65
N LEU A 41 -11.59 4.05 7.66
CA LEU A 41 -10.61 3.13 7.12
C LEU A 41 -9.89 3.79 5.93
N TYR A 42 -8.56 3.67 5.94
CA TYR A 42 -7.68 4.17 4.88
C TYR A 42 -6.78 3.05 4.36
N ILE A 43 -6.48 3.07 3.06
CA ILE A 43 -5.34 2.37 2.47
C ILE A 43 -4.14 3.31 2.51
N THR A 44 -3.01 2.81 2.98
CA THR A 44 -1.76 3.59 3.04
C THR A 44 -0.72 2.96 2.11
N MET A 45 -0.02 3.82 1.36
CA MET A 45 1.00 3.41 0.40
C MET A 45 2.36 3.98 0.81
N GLN A 46 3.28 3.10 1.20
CA GLN A 46 4.65 3.48 1.56
C GLN A 46 5.59 3.06 0.45
N TYR A 47 6.40 3.97 -0.07
CA TYR A 47 7.38 3.65 -1.09
C TYR A 47 8.47 2.73 -0.51
N LEU A 48 8.76 1.64 -1.21
CA LEU A 48 9.83 0.71 -0.85
C LEU A 48 11.07 0.94 -1.71
N ARG A 49 10.91 0.79 -3.03
CA ARG A 49 12.01 0.82 -4.02
C ARG A 49 11.46 0.85 -5.44
N THR A 50 12.34 1.09 -6.40
CA THR A 50 12.05 0.88 -7.83
C THR A 50 12.71 -0.41 -8.28
N VAL A 51 11.98 -1.25 -9.01
CA VAL A 51 12.47 -2.51 -9.61
C VAL A 51 12.06 -2.53 -11.08
N GLY A 52 13.04 -2.59 -11.99
CA GLY A 52 12.75 -2.60 -13.44
C GLY A 52 12.02 -1.36 -13.94
N GLY A 53 12.29 -0.18 -13.35
CA GLY A 53 11.58 1.06 -13.67
C GLY A 53 10.22 1.23 -12.98
N GLU A 54 9.69 0.18 -12.36
CA GLU A 54 8.41 0.22 -11.64
C GLU A 54 8.60 0.51 -10.16
N ARG A 55 7.79 1.42 -9.61
CA ARG A 55 7.78 1.71 -8.17
C ARG A 55 7.04 0.60 -7.42
N LYS A 56 7.63 0.14 -6.34
CA LYS A 56 7.04 -0.86 -5.45
C LYS A 56 6.67 -0.20 -4.14
N TYR A 57 5.45 -0.52 -3.69
CA TYR A 57 4.85 0.06 -2.50
C TYR A 57 4.54 -1.03 -1.49
N HIS A 58 4.67 -0.69 -0.22
CA HIS A 58 4.13 -1.44 0.89
C HIS A 58 2.73 -0.96 1.19
N TRP A 59 1.80 -1.92 1.30
CA TRP A 59 0.38 -1.68 1.51
C TRP A 59 0.04 -1.95 2.97
N ALA A 60 -0.71 -1.03 3.57
CA ALA A 60 -1.25 -1.21 4.91
C ALA A 60 -2.67 -0.63 5.00
N LEU A 61 -3.43 -1.11 5.97
CA LEU A 61 -4.71 -0.53 6.37
C LEU A 61 -4.49 0.32 7.62
N PHE A 62 -5.06 1.52 7.62
CA PHE A 62 -5.05 2.42 8.75
C PHE A 62 -6.48 2.76 9.16
N LEU A 63 -6.83 2.45 10.40
CA LEU A 63 -8.10 2.80 11.01
C LEU A 63 -7.89 3.99 11.95
N SER A 64 -8.51 5.13 11.65
CA SER A 64 -8.44 6.29 12.53
C SER A 64 -9.20 6.04 13.83
N GLU A 65 -8.65 6.50 14.95
CA GLU A 65 -9.35 6.47 16.24
C GLU A 65 -10.33 7.65 16.36
N ARG A 66 -11.10 7.67 17.45
CA ARG A 66 -12.02 8.77 17.80
C ARG A 66 -11.35 10.15 17.84
N ALA A 67 -10.04 10.21 18.08
CA ALA A 67 -9.24 11.43 18.06
C ALA A 67 -8.15 11.38 16.97
N PRO A 68 -8.51 11.62 15.69
CA PRO A 68 -7.55 11.71 14.60
C PRO A 68 -6.47 12.78 14.86
N PRO A 69 -5.25 12.64 14.32
CA PRO A 69 -4.82 11.66 13.31
C PRO A 69 -4.30 10.33 13.89
N ASN A 70 -4.51 10.06 15.18
CA ASN A 70 -4.11 8.79 15.78
C ASN A 70 -4.94 7.63 15.21
N GLY A 71 -4.35 6.45 15.13
CA GLY A 71 -5.00 5.26 14.57
C GLY A 71 -4.26 3.96 14.84
N LEU A 72 -4.90 2.88 14.39
CA LEU A 72 -4.31 1.54 14.31
C LEU A 72 -3.89 1.28 12.86
N MET A 73 -2.63 0.91 12.65
CA MET A 73 -2.12 0.45 11.37
C MET A 73 -1.93 -1.06 11.42
N MET A 74 -2.48 -1.77 10.43
CA MET A 74 -2.36 -3.21 10.26
C MET A 74 -1.82 -3.52 8.87
N HIS A 75 -0.84 -4.41 8.79
CA HIS A 75 -0.27 -4.86 7.52
C HIS A 75 0.36 -6.26 7.63
N ALA A 76 0.53 -6.93 6.50
CA ALA A 76 1.37 -8.12 6.43
C ALA A 76 2.82 -7.72 6.13
N THR A 77 3.77 -8.18 6.94
CA THR A 77 5.20 -7.82 6.84
C THR A 77 6.08 -9.04 7.10
N ASP A 78 7.28 -9.09 6.54
CA ASP A 78 8.33 -10.08 6.83
C ASP A 78 9.45 -9.47 7.68
N LEU A 79 9.19 -8.32 8.34
CA LEU A 79 10.17 -7.65 9.18
C LEU A 79 10.69 -8.60 10.26
N ASN A 80 12.02 -8.75 10.33
CA ASN A 80 12.72 -9.67 11.25
C ASN A 80 12.40 -11.16 11.03
N ARG A 81 11.90 -11.55 9.85
CA ARG A 81 11.69 -12.95 9.45
C ARG A 81 12.41 -13.28 8.16
N GLY A 82 12.29 -14.54 7.72
CA GLY A 82 12.77 -14.93 6.40
C GLY A 82 12.03 -14.17 5.29
N PRO A 83 12.66 -13.92 4.14
CA PRO A 83 11.97 -13.30 3.01
C PRO A 83 10.67 -14.03 2.69
N LEU A 84 9.58 -13.27 2.55
CA LEU A 84 8.23 -13.80 2.28
C LEU A 84 7.60 -14.61 3.42
N ASP A 85 8.20 -14.71 4.61
CA ASP A 85 7.55 -15.25 5.80
C ASP A 85 6.69 -14.16 6.46
N LEU A 86 5.58 -13.82 5.80
CA LEU A 86 4.74 -12.70 6.20
C LEU A 86 3.94 -13.03 7.46
N TYR A 87 3.83 -12.06 8.36
CA TYR A 87 2.92 -12.07 9.50
C TYR A 87 2.14 -10.76 9.58
N LEU A 88 0.98 -10.82 10.25
CA LEU A 88 0.20 -9.64 10.56
C LEU A 88 0.90 -8.86 11.69
N GLU A 89 1.34 -7.64 11.39
CA GLU A 89 1.79 -6.69 12.39
C GLU A 89 0.71 -5.63 12.64
N GLU A 90 0.48 -5.35 13.92
CA GLU A 90 -0.42 -4.31 14.40
C GLU A 90 0.38 -3.23 15.13
N ARG A 91 0.15 -1.96 14.79
CA ARG A 91 0.88 -0.85 15.39
C ARG A 91 -0.01 0.36 15.61
N LYS A 92 0.06 0.94 16.80
CA LYS A 92 -0.52 2.27 17.06
C LYS A 92 0.33 3.35 16.38
N VAL A 93 -0.32 4.21 15.62
CA VAL A 93 0.33 5.29 14.86
C VAL A 93 -0.28 6.62 15.29
N SER A 94 0.57 7.57 15.71
CA SER A 94 0.09 8.89 16.13
C SER A 94 -0.34 9.78 14.97
N ASP A 95 0.36 9.67 13.83
CA ASP A 95 0.00 10.33 12.58
C ASP A 95 0.73 9.61 11.43
N PRO A 96 0.01 9.01 10.46
CA PRO A 96 0.64 8.33 9.34
C PRO A 96 1.49 9.26 8.46
N LYS A 97 1.23 10.57 8.48
CA LYS A 97 2.04 11.56 7.72
C LYS A 97 3.45 11.73 8.26
N LYS A 98 3.73 11.29 9.49
CA LYS A 98 5.08 11.34 10.08
C LYS A 98 6.03 10.29 9.49
N SER A 99 5.51 9.32 8.76
CA SER A 99 6.35 8.33 8.10
C SER A 99 7.11 8.96 6.92
N ARG A 100 8.43 8.75 6.91
CA ARG A 100 9.33 9.26 5.85
C ARG A 100 9.11 8.60 4.49
N THR A 101 8.57 7.39 4.48
CA THR A 101 8.34 6.60 3.26
C THR A 101 6.88 6.62 2.81
N MET A 102 5.98 7.17 3.62
CA MET A 102 4.56 7.27 3.27
C MET A 102 4.37 8.29 2.15
N VAL A 103 3.62 7.87 1.12
CA VAL A 103 3.33 8.67 -0.07
C VAL A 103 1.89 9.18 -0.02
N VAL A 104 0.94 8.28 0.21
CA VAL A 104 -0.50 8.61 0.28
C VAL A 104 -1.23 7.84 1.36
N CYS A 105 -2.30 8.45 1.87
CA CYS A 105 -3.27 7.84 2.78
C CYS A 105 -4.67 8.11 2.20
N MET A 106 -5.37 7.07 1.73
CA MET A 106 -6.59 7.18 0.93
C MET A 106 -7.77 6.56 1.66
N LYS A 107 -8.79 7.36 1.97
CA LYS A 107 -10.01 6.86 2.61
C LYS A 107 -10.71 5.86 1.70
N ILE A 108 -11.10 4.72 2.25
CA ILE A 108 -11.87 3.68 1.55
C ILE A 108 -13.29 3.52 2.11
N ALA A 109 -13.49 3.70 3.41
CA ALA A 109 -14.79 3.57 4.05
C ALA A 109 -14.85 4.26 5.41
N ASP A 110 -16.05 4.45 5.92
CA ASP A 110 -16.30 4.65 7.35
C ASP A 110 -16.68 3.30 7.96
N LEU A 111 -16.19 3.01 9.17
CA LEU A 111 -16.45 1.79 9.90
C LEU A 111 -17.28 2.11 11.14
N ALA A 112 -18.44 1.46 11.27
CA ALA A 112 -19.24 1.58 12.48
C ALA A 112 -18.67 0.78 13.66
N ASP A 113 -17.94 -0.30 13.38
CA ASP A 113 -17.42 -1.23 14.38
C ASP A 113 -15.95 -1.56 14.12
N ARG A 114 -15.08 -1.12 15.04
CA ARG A 114 -13.65 -1.40 15.01
C ARG A 114 -13.32 -2.87 15.27
N SER A 115 -14.09 -3.54 16.13
CA SER A 115 -13.85 -4.95 16.44
C SER A 115 -14.12 -5.83 15.22
N ALA A 116 -15.09 -5.45 14.38
CA ALA A 116 -15.34 -6.10 13.10
C ALA A 116 -14.13 -6.00 12.15
N PHE A 117 -13.45 -4.85 12.12
CA PHE A 117 -12.23 -4.68 11.35
C PHE A 117 -11.10 -5.60 11.82
N GLU A 118 -10.81 -5.58 13.12
CA GLU A 118 -9.76 -6.42 13.73
C GLU A 118 -10.05 -7.92 13.53
N ALA A 119 -11.31 -8.33 13.68
CA ALA A 119 -11.76 -9.71 13.44
C ALA A 119 -11.61 -10.11 11.96
N CYS A 120 -12.02 -9.26 11.01
CA CYS A 120 -11.86 -9.53 9.59
C CYS A 120 -10.38 -9.63 9.21
N ALA A 121 -9.56 -8.69 9.68
CA ALA A 121 -8.13 -8.66 9.40
C ALA A 121 -7.41 -9.91 9.94
N SER A 122 -7.78 -10.37 11.13
CA SER A 122 -7.26 -11.59 11.75
C SER A 122 -7.78 -12.89 11.11
N SER A 123 -8.92 -12.84 10.42
CA SER A 123 -9.51 -14.01 9.77
C SER A 123 -8.80 -14.41 8.46
N VAL A 124 -8.09 -13.46 7.83
CA VAL A 124 -7.33 -13.73 6.60
C VAL A 124 -6.16 -14.65 6.91
N ARG A 125 -6.17 -15.84 6.30
CA ARG A 125 -5.18 -16.92 6.51
C ARG A 125 -3.88 -16.66 5.75
N LEU A 126 -3.17 -15.61 6.16
CA LEU A 126 -1.87 -15.24 5.62
C LEU A 126 -0.91 -16.45 5.64
N MET A 127 -0.11 -16.59 4.57
CA MET A 127 0.83 -17.70 4.35
C MET A 127 0.22 -19.09 4.09
N ASP A 128 -1.11 -19.28 4.20
CA ASP A 128 -1.73 -20.55 3.81
C ASP A 128 -2.03 -20.55 2.30
N ARG A 129 -1.30 -21.38 1.54
CA ARG A 129 -1.45 -21.51 0.08
C ARG A 129 -2.86 -21.93 -0.36
N ARG A 130 -3.62 -22.61 0.50
CA ARG A 130 -5.00 -23.04 0.19
C ARG A 130 -5.98 -21.88 0.15
N TYR A 131 -5.64 -20.76 0.78
CA TYR A 131 -6.44 -19.54 0.83
C TYR A 131 -5.85 -18.43 -0.04
N LEU A 132 -4.80 -18.72 -0.82
CA LEU A 132 -4.24 -17.76 -1.75
C LEU A 132 -5.29 -17.44 -2.84
N PRO A 133 -5.63 -16.16 -3.07
CA PRO A 133 -6.62 -15.80 -4.08
C PRO A 133 -6.23 -16.28 -5.48
N ARG A 134 -7.22 -16.67 -6.29
CA ARG A 134 -6.96 -17.14 -7.66
C ARG A 134 -6.28 -16.04 -8.47
N GLY A 135 -5.23 -16.40 -9.21
CA GLY A 135 -4.45 -15.47 -10.02
C GLY A 135 -3.29 -14.82 -9.27
N GLU A 136 -3.26 -14.91 -7.94
CA GLU A 136 -2.13 -14.40 -7.16
C GLU A 136 -1.01 -15.46 -7.08
N PRO A 137 0.25 -15.10 -7.38
CA PRO A 137 1.35 -16.07 -7.37
C PRO A 137 1.81 -16.43 -5.96
N GLN A 138 1.65 -15.50 -5.01
CA GLN A 138 2.06 -15.65 -3.62
C GLN A 138 1.39 -14.62 -2.71
N TRP A 139 1.45 -14.85 -1.40
CA TRP A 139 1.04 -13.86 -0.41
C TRP A 139 1.99 -12.65 -0.44
N THR A 140 1.40 -11.46 -0.36
CA THR A 140 2.09 -10.16 -0.25
C THR A 140 1.27 -9.24 0.64
N CYS A 141 1.86 -8.12 1.10
CA CYS A 141 1.10 -7.09 1.82
C CYS A 141 -0.10 -6.57 1.02
N ARG A 142 0.07 -6.40 -0.30
CA ARG A 142 -1.01 -6.05 -1.22
C ARG A 142 -2.15 -7.08 -1.21
N VAL A 143 -1.81 -8.35 -1.42
CA VAL A 143 -2.80 -9.45 -1.47
C VAL A 143 -3.55 -9.56 -0.15
N TRP A 144 -2.85 -9.43 0.98
CA TRP A 144 -3.49 -9.39 2.30
C TRP A 144 -4.49 -8.23 2.42
N VAL A 145 -4.10 -7.00 2.06
CA VAL A 145 -5.02 -5.83 2.08
C VAL A 145 -6.27 -6.08 1.24
N LYS A 146 -6.12 -6.61 0.01
CA LYS A 146 -7.24 -6.94 -0.88
C LYS A 146 -8.22 -7.92 -0.21
N GLU A 147 -7.71 -8.99 0.38
CA GLU A 147 -8.54 -9.99 1.05
C GLU A 147 -9.26 -9.46 2.29
N VAL A 148 -8.62 -8.57 3.07
CA VAL A 148 -9.29 -7.91 4.21
C VAL A 148 -10.44 -7.03 3.72
N LEU A 149 -10.22 -6.21 2.70
CA LEU A 149 -11.26 -5.34 2.13
C LEU A 149 -12.42 -6.14 1.54
N LEU A 150 -12.14 -7.22 0.80
CA LEU A 150 -13.17 -8.13 0.29
C LEU A 150 -13.94 -8.81 1.42
N THR A 151 -13.27 -9.20 2.52
CA THR A 151 -13.92 -9.81 3.68
C THR A 151 -14.86 -8.83 4.37
N LEU A 152 -14.44 -7.57 4.54
CA LEU A 152 -15.27 -6.49 5.09
C LEU A 152 -16.51 -6.22 4.21
N ASP A 153 -16.32 -6.16 2.89
CA ASP A 153 -17.39 -5.89 1.92
C ASP A 153 -18.42 -7.03 1.87
N ARG A 154 -17.95 -8.28 1.77
CA ARG A 154 -18.82 -9.48 1.79
C ARG A 154 -19.61 -9.61 3.09
N SER A 155 -19.00 -9.20 4.21
CA SER A 155 -19.64 -9.19 5.54
C SER A 155 -20.52 -7.96 5.77
N ARG A 156 -20.64 -7.06 4.78
CA ARG A 156 -21.44 -5.82 4.82
C ARG A 156 -21.02 -4.82 5.89
N TYR A 157 -19.77 -4.90 6.37
CA TYR A 157 -19.22 -3.89 7.27
C TYR A 157 -18.83 -2.60 6.53
N ILE A 158 -18.45 -2.74 5.27
CA ILE A 158 -18.24 -1.63 4.34
C ILE A 158 -18.94 -1.94 3.02
N ALA A 159 -19.06 -0.93 2.17
CA ALA A 159 -19.43 -1.09 0.77
C ALA A 159 -18.31 -0.48 -0.09
N LEU A 160 -17.60 -1.31 -0.86
CA LEU A 160 -16.52 -0.83 -1.72
C LEU A 160 -17.11 -0.04 -2.91
N PRO A 161 -16.53 1.11 -3.25
CA PRO A 161 -17.05 1.97 -4.33
C PRO A 161 -16.78 1.42 -5.74
N LEU A 162 -15.83 0.51 -5.88
CA LEU A 162 -15.38 -0.12 -7.12
C LEU A 162 -14.99 -1.57 -6.84
N THR A 163 -14.66 -2.33 -7.88
CA THR A 163 -14.05 -3.66 -7.71
C THR A 163 -12.68 -3.54 -7.03
N ILE A 164 -12.24 -4.61 -6.38
CA ILE A 164 -10.96 -4.61 -5.66
C ILE A 164 -9.75 -4.37 -6.59
N ASP A 165 -9.84 -4.81 -7.84
CA ASP A 165 -8.76 -4.64 -8.82
C ASP A 165 -8.74 -3.19 -9.36
N GLU A 166 -9.90 -2.56 -9.54
CA GLU A 166 -9.97 -1.13 -9.87
C GLU A 166 -9.43 -0.26 -8.71
N ILE A 167 -9.79 -0.59 -7.47
CA ILE A 167 -9.23 0.06 -6.27
C ILE A 167 -7.72 -0.05 -6.27
N GLU A 168 -7.18 -1.24 -6.56
CA GLU A 168 -5.74 -1.47 -6.63
C GLU A 168 -5.08 -0.56 -7.66
N GLN A 169 -5.61 -0.54 -8.88
CA GLN A 169 -5.10 0.29 -9.96
C GLN A 169 -5.09 1.78 -9.58
N HIS A 170 -6.19 2.28 -9.02
CA HIS A 170 -6.28 3.67 -8.55
C HIS A 170 -5.31 3.98 -7.40
N CYS A 171 -5.05 3.02 -6.51
CA CYS A 171 -4.08 3.20 -5.43
C CYS A 171 -2.66 3.39 -6.00
N LEU A 172 -2.29 2.58 -7.00
CA LEU A 172 -0.98 2.67 -7.66
C LEU A 172 -0.83 3.99 -8.41
N GLU A 173 -1.79 4.37 -9.25
CA GLU A 173 -1.78 5.65 -9.98
C GLU A 173 -1.71 6.87 -9.04
N THR A 174 -2.47 6.82 -7.96
CA THR A 174 -2.47 7.90 -6.95
C THR A 174 -1.12 7.97 -6.22
N ALA A 175 -0.54 6.83 -5.85
CA ALA A 175 0.78 6.79 -5.24
C ALA A 175 1.89 7.25 -6.21
N ASP A 176 1.79 6.90 -7.50
CA ASP A 176 2.76 7.30 -8.51
C ASP A 176 2.73 8.80 -8.80
N SER A 177 1.53 9.38 -8.92
CA SER A 177 1.35 10.83 -9.10
C SER A 177 1.80 11.63 -7.88
N CYS A 178 1.70 11.03 -6.68
CA CYS A 178 2.07 11.68 -5.42
C CYS A 178 3.49 11.33 -4.94
N ILE A 179 4.31 10.61 -5.70
CA ILE A 179 5.63 10.15 -5.23
C ILE A 179 6.55 11.29 -4.75
N HIS A 180 6.45 12.46 -5.39
CA HIS A 180 7.22 13.66 -5.05
C HIS A 180 6.85 14.24 -3.67
N MET A 181 5.75 13.77 -3.07
CA MET A 181 5.28 14.11 -1.73
C MET A 181 5.75 13.12 -0.65
N MET A 182 6.63 12.17 -0.99
CA MET A 182 7.17 11.20 -0.02
C MET A 182 7.75 11.91 1.23
N GLY A 183 7.35 11.46 2.42
CA GLY A 183 7.70 12.09 3.70
C GLY A 183 6.82 13.28 4.08
N LYS A 184 5.90 13.68 3.19
CA LYS A 184 4.81 14.64 3.42
C LYS A 184 3.51 14.07 2.86
N ALA A 185 3.19 12.84 3.26
CA ALA A 185 2.13 12.05 2.64
C ALA A 185 0.83 12.85 2.41
N LYS A 186 0.28 12.72 1.20
CA LYS A 186 -1.01 13.33 0.85
C LYS A 186 -2.15 12.50 1.43
N VAL A 187 -3.11 13.17 2.06
CA VAL A 187 -4.29 12.51 2.66
C VAL A 187 -5.51 12.81 1.81
N PHE A 188 -6.23 11.77 1.41
CA PHE A 188 -7.51 11.88 0.74
C PHE A 188 -8.59 11.42 1.72
N ASN A 189 -9.37 12.38 2.25
CA ASN A 189 -10.46 12.13 3.21
C ASN A 189 -11.80 11.78 2.53
N ASP A 190 -11.78 11.60 1.21
CA ASP A 190 -12.91 11.28 0.36
C ASP A 190 -12.46 10.40 -0.82
N PHE A 191 -13.37 10.13 -1.75
CA PHE A 191 -13.13 9.32 -2.94
C PHE A 191 -12.58 10.10 -4.14
N SER A 192 -12.04 11.32 -3.96
CA SER A 192 -11.50 12.12 -5.07
C SER A 192 -10.32 11.44 -5.78
N TRP A 193 -9.56 10.60 -5.06
CA TRP A 193 -8.47 9.80 -5.63
C TRP A 193 -8.95 8.75 -6.65
N LEU A 194 -10.21 8.30 -6.57
CA LEU A 194 -10.82 7.43 -7.58
C LEU A 194 -11.12 8.14 -8.90
N ARG A 195 -11.10 9.48 -8.93
CA ARG A 195 -11.38 10.26 -10.15
C ARG A 195 -10.11 10.55 -10.97
N SER A 196 -8.93 10.25 -10.44
CA SER A 196 -7.66 10.68 -11.03
C SER A 196 -7.23 9.93 -12.28
N SER A 197 -7.96 8.90 -12.74
CA SER A 197 -7.48 8.00 -13.81
C SER A 197 -7.75 8.46 -15.24
N ARG A 198 -8.42 9.60 -15.49
CA ARG A 198 -8.66 10.06 -16.86
C ARG A 198 -8.68 11.58 -16.97
N ALA A 199 -7.52 12.23 -16.88
CA ALA A 199 -7.27 13.15 -17.97
C ALA A 199 -7.19 12.23 -19.20
N PRO A 200 -8.08 12.35 -20.20
CA PRO A 200 -7.80 11.69 -21.47
C PRO A 200 -6.39 12.13 -21.81
N THR A 201 -5.46 11.19 -21.94
CA THR A 201 -4.30 11.47 -22.78
C THR A 201 -4.93 12.03 -24.04
N THR A 202 -4.76 13.33 -24.28
CA THR A 202 -4.95 13.89 -25.60
C THR A 202 -4.27 12.86 -26.49
N PRO A 203 -5.01 12.17 -27.38
CA PRO A 203 -4.34 11.36 -28.36
C PRO A 203 -3.31 12.32 -28.93
N MET A 204 -2.02 11.96 -28.90
CA MET A 204 -1.12 12.65 -29.81
C MET A 204 -1.81 12.51 -31.15
N GLU A 205 -2.39 13.60 -31.64
CA GLU A 205 -2.75 13.69 -33.03
C GLU A 205 -1.41 13.45 -33.71
N ILE A 206 -1.21 12.21 -34.16
CA ILE A 206 -0.22 11.92 -35.16
C ILE A 206 -0.72 12.76 -36.32
N GLU A 207 -0.17 13.97 -36.44
CA GLU A 207 -0.31 14.79 -37.63
C GLU A 207 -0.03 13.84 -38.78
N SER A 208 -1.11 13.52 -39.49
CA SER A 208 -1.09 12.57 -40.58
C SER A 208 -0.38 13.29 -41.72
N VAL A 209 0.95 13.33 -41.68
CA VAL A 209 1.74 13.84 -42.79
C VAL A 209 1.54 12.83 -43.91
N ASN A 210 0.69 13.21 -44.87
CA ASN A 210 0.58 12.57 -46.18
C ASN A 210 1.97 12.61 -46.84
N VAL A 211 2.80 11.59 -46.60
CA VAL A 211 4.04 11.40 -47.35
C VAL A 211 3.88 10.16 -48.20
N ALA A 212 3.94 10.41 -49.50
CA ALA A 212 3.97 9.40 -50.54
C ALA A 212 5.00 8.29 -50.25
N VAL A 213 4.60 7.09 -50.62
CA VAL A 213 5.33 5.83 -50.53
C VAL A 213 6.78 5.98 -50.99
N VAL A 214 7.73 5.85 -50.05
CA VAL A 214 9.13 5.53 -50.33
C VAL A 214 9.44 4.18 -49.69
N PRO A 215 9.97 3.18 -50.42
CA PRO A 215 10.27 1.87 -49.86
C PRO A 215 11.41 1.99 -48.84
N ARG A 216 11.14 1.67 -47.57
CA ARG A 216 12.17 1.59 -46.54
C ARG A 216 12.83 0.20 -46.57
N TYR A 217 14.08 0.20 -46.99
CA TYR A 217 15.02 -0.91 -46.93
C TYR A 217 15.27 -1.30 -45.47
N TYR A 218 14.91 -2.54 -45.09
CA TYR A 218 15.30 -3.14 -43.80
C TYR A 218 16.69 -3.75 -43.94
N GLY A 219 17.72 -2.93 -43.78
CA GLY A 219 19.09 -3.38 -43.49
C GLY A 219 19.35 -3.31 -41.98
N PRO A 220 20.27 -4.11 -41.42
CA PRO A 220 20.64 -4.02 -40.02
C PRO A 220 21.21 -2.63 -39.73
N SER A 221 20.52 -1.89 -38.86
CA SER A 221 20.96 -0.55 -38.47
C SER A 221 22.37 -0.61 -37.87
N PRO A 222 23.29 0.25 -38.31
CA PRO A 222 24.61 0.34 -37.73
C PRO A 222 24.48 0.86 -36.29
N MET A 223 25.21 0.22 -35.39
CA MET A 223 25.34 0.63 -33.99
C MET A 223 25.93 2.04 -33.94
N GLU A 224 25.15 3.00 -33.44
CA GLU A 224 25.61 4.37 -33.22
C GLU A 224 26.61 4.38 -32.05
N THR A 225 27.89 4.50 -32.37
CA THR A 225 28.91 4.93 -31.40
C THR A 225 28.88 6.45 -31.31
N GLU A 226 28.22 6.99 -30.29
CA GLU A 226 28.33 8.40 -29.92
C GLU A 226 29.80 8.74 -29.60
N THR A 227 30.47 9.38 -30.56
CA THR A 227 31.65 10.21 -30.29
C THR A 227 31.17 11.63 -30.01
N HIS A 228 30.84 11.93 -28.76
CA HIS A 228 30.75 13.32 -28.30
C HIS A 228 32.17 13.86 -28.10
N ARG A 229 32.61 14.69 -29.06
CA ARG A 229 33.80 15.53 -28.94
C ARG A 229 33.39 16.85 -28.27
N ASP A 230 34.09 17.14 -27.19
CA ASP A 230 34.44 18.46 -26.65
C ASP A 230 33.33 19.45 -26.28
N ASN A 231 33.05 19.53 -24.97
CA ASN A 231 33.35 20.77 -24.26
C ASN A 231 33.68 20.54 -22.77
N ARG A 232 34.87 20.99 -22.41
CA ARG A 232 35.52 21.02 -21.10
C ARG A 232 34.57 21.27 -19.91
N VAL A 233 34.45 20.29 -19.01
CA VAL A 233 34.55 20.49 -17.55
C VAL A 233 35.13 19.21 -16.92
N ASP A 234 36.24 19.39 -16.22
CA ASP A 234 36.97 18.42 -15.42
C ASP A 234 36.08 17.83 -14.31
N THR A 235 35.69 16.56 -14.41
CA THR A 235 35.25 15.76 -13.25
C THR A 235 35.58 14.28 -13.49
N ARG A 236 36.50 13.78 -12.67
CA ARG A 236 37.06 12.43 -12.69
C ARG A 236 35.97 11.40 -12.39
N TYR A 237 35.64 10.59 -13.38
CA TYR A 237 34.79 9.42 -13.23
C TYR A 237 35.58 8.28 -12.55
N TYR A 238 35.20 7.92 -11.34
CA TYR A 238 35.64 6.71 -10.66
C TYR A 238 34.79 5.54 -11.15
N GLY A 239 35.19 4.93 -12.26
CA GLY A 239 34.73 3.59 -12.64
C GLY A 239 35.50 2.53 -11.85
N PRO A 240 34.93 1.34 -11.63
CA PRO A 240 35.65 0.24 -11.00
C PRO A 240 36.85 -0.15 -11.86
N SER A 241 38.05 -0.06 -11.28
CA SER A 241 39.30 -0.45 -11.93
C SER A 241 39.22 -1.88 -12.46
N PRO A 242 39.80 -2.17 -13.63
CA PRO A 242 39.98 -3.53 -14.10
C PRO A 242 40.81 -4.30 -13.06
N MET A 243 40.36 -5.52 -12.76
CA MET A 243 41.05 -6.44 -11.87
C MET A 243 42.35 -6.89 -12.56
N GLU A 244 43.48 -6.39 -12.08
CA GLU A 244 44.80 -6.86 -12.51
C GLU A 244 45.04 -8.25 -11.89
N THR A 245 45.04 -9.29 -12.74
CA THR A 245 45.53 -10.61 -12.33
C THR A 245 47.05 -10.61 -12.40
N GLU A 246 47.69 -10.28 -11.28
CA GLU A 246 49.14 -10.37 -11.11
C GLU A 246 49.56 -11.86 -11.09
N THR A 247 50.08 -12.36 -12.21
CA THR A 247 50.79 -13.65 -12.24
C THR A 247 52.17 -13.47 -11.58
N HIS A 248 52.23 -13.63 -10.26
CA HIS A 248 53.50 -13.66 -9.55
C HIS A 248 54.27 -14.97 -9.85
N ARG A 249 55.30 -14.85 -10.68
CA ARG A 249 56.45 -15.77 -10.61
C ARG A 249 57.24 -15.46 -9.34
N GLY A 250 57.14 -16.37 -8.37
CA GLY A 250 58.22 -16.65 -7.42
C GLY A 250 58.47 -15.60 -6.35
N ARG A 251 57.59 -15.52 -5.35
CA ARG A 251 57.99 -15.24 -3.96
C ARG A 251 57.09 -15.99 -3.00
N SER A 252 57.71 -16.76 -2.10
CA SER A 252 57.03 -17.49 -1.04
C SER A 252 56.34 -16.52 -0.08
N TYR A 253 55.02 -16.54 -0.08
CA TYR A 253 54.19 -15.75 0.83
C TYR A 253 54.19 -16.41 2.22
N TYR A 254 54.79 -15.74 3.19
CA TYR A 254 54.65 -16.02 4.63
C TYR A 254 53.48 -15.19 5.16
N GLY A 255 52.26 -15.68 4.94
CA GLY A 255 51.05 -15.13 5.55
C GLY A 255 50.28 -16.24 6.27
N PRO A 256 49.33 -15.87 7.14
CA PRO A 256 48.58 -16.84 7.95
C PRO A 256 47.94 -17.89 7.04
N SER A 257 48.19 -19.16 7.36
CA SER A 257 47.69 -20.29 6.60
C SER A 257 46.19 -20.16 6.36
N PRO A 258 45.70 -20.46 5.14
CA PRO A 258 44.28 -20.44 4.86
C PRO A 258 43.56 -21.36 5.86
N MET A 259 42.53 -20.81 6.50
CA MET A 259 41.69 -21.53 7.44
C MET A 259 40.98 -22.67 6.70
N GLU A 260 41.27 -23.90 7.11
CA GLU A 260 40.57 -25.09 6.59
C GLU A 260 39.11 -25.03 7.03
N THR A 261 38.20 -24.83 6.08
CA THR A 261 36.76 -24.98 6.31
C THR A 261 36.40 -26.45 6.21
N GLU A 262 36.56 -27.18 7.31
CA GLU A 262 36.01 -28.53 7.44
C GLU A 262 34.50 -28.51 7.17
N THR A 263 34.11 -29.21 6.12
CA THR A 263 32.71 -29.41 5.76
C THR A 263 32.14 -30.47 6.70
N HIS A 264 31.58 -30.04 7.83
CA HIS A 264 30.93 -30.98 8.75
C HIS A 264 29.72 -31.63 8.08
N ASN A 265 29.86 -32.93 7.83
CA ASN A 265 28.77 -33.85 7.53
C ASN A 265 27.69 -33.78 8.61
N ALA A 266 26.45 -33.58 8.19
CA ALA A 266 25.29 -33.58 9.06
C ALA A 266 25.08 -34.97 9.70
N PRO A 267 24.88 -35.08 11.03
CA PRO A 267 24.40 -36.31 11.62
C PRO A 267 22.89 -36.44 11.43
N VAL A 268 22.52 -37.55 10.78
CA VAL A 268 21.18 -38.15 10.80
C VAL A 268 20.85 -38.51 12.26
N TYR A 269 19.76 -37.97 12.81
CA TYR A 269 19.21 -38.45 14.08
C TYR A 269 17.71 -38.77 13.99
N TYR A 270 17.40 -39.89 14.63
CA TYR A 270 16.18 -40.67 14.59
C TYR A 270 14.95 -40.01 15.24
N SER A 271 13.81 -40.23 14.58
CA SER A 271 12.56 -40.76 15.12
C SER A 271 12.43 -40.89 16.65
N SER A 272 11.47 -40.15 17.24
CA SER A 272 10.77 -40.58 18.44
C SER A 272 9.30 -40.11 18.44
N LYS A 273 8.45 -41.07 18.76
CA LYS A 273 6.98 -41.16 18.66
C LYS A 273 6.20 -40.14 19.50
N PRO A 274 4.90 -39.90 19.19
CA PRO A 274 4.02 -39.03 19.96
C PRO A 274 3.55 -39.68 21.28
N ARG A 275 3.49 -38.87 22.34
CA ARG A 275 2.91 -39.21 23.64
C ARG A 275 1.43 -38.81 23.64
N VAL A 276 0.55 -39.80 23.61
CA VAL A 276 -0.89 -39.64 23.84
C VAL A 276 -1.12 -39.47 25.34
N THR A 277 -1.71 -38.35 25.75
CA THR A 277 -2.29 -38.19 27.09
C THR A 277 -3.81 -38.11 26.96
N GLU A 278 -4.46 -39.21 27.30
CA GLU A 278 -5.89 -39.29 27.61
C GLU A 278 -6.17 -38.49 28.89
N SER A 279 -7.04 -37.48 28.80
CA SER A 279 -7.67 -36.87 29.98
C SER A 279 -9.16 -37.18 29.97
N ARG A 280 -9.54 -38.22 30.72
CA ARG A 280 -10.92 -38.45 31.18
C ARG A 280 -11.29 -37.36 32.17
N TYR A 281 -12.26 -36.51 31.82
CA TYR A 281 -13.03 -35.76 32.82
C TYR A 281 -14.35 -36.47 33.09
N ARG A 282 -14.51 -36.85 34.36
CA ARG A 282 -15.69 -37.43 35.01
C ARG A 282 -16.84 -36.42 35.03
N SER A 283 -18.03 -36.87 34.67
CA SER A 283 -19.30 -36.28 35.06
C SER A 283 -19.70 -36.73 36.48
N GLY A 284 -19.98 -35.78 37.38
CA GLY A 284 -20.89 -35.95 38.52
C GLY A 284 -21.88 -34.77 38.44
N ARG A 285 -23.18 -35.04 38.24
CA ARG A 285 -24.21 -35.22 39.27
C ARG A 285 -24.24 -34.11 40.31
#